data_AF-A0A2E3IGK1-F1
#
_entry.id   AF-A0A2E3IGK1-F1
#
_cell.length_a   1.000
_cell.length_b   1.000
_cell.length_c   1.000
_cell.angle_alpha   90.00
_cell.angle_beta   90.00
_cell.angle_gamma   90.00
#
_symmetry.space_group_name_H-M   'P 1'
#
loop_
_entity.id
_entity.type
_entity.pdbx_description
1 polymer ?
#
loop_
_entity_poly.entity_id
_entity_poly.type
_entity_poly.pdbx_seq_one_letter_code
_entity_poly.pdbx_strand_id
1 'polypeptide(L)'
;MFDNIKFHRHPSDTKGKQAIIDFVDYKMSIVCSASSYGGEKGLYEIAIFDKDGEFVDLKGITNQDNTVQGWLREDEVVLIIEKMCEITKADIRLVLLRSAFKEKRDDR
;
A
#
# COMPACT_ATOMS: atom_id res chain seq x y z
N MET A 1 -1.33 -0.13 -14.82
CA MET A 1 -1.97 -0.71 -13.61
C MET A 1 -1.56 0.10 -12.39
N PHE A 2 -0.26 0.28 -12.18
CA PHE A 2 0.29 1.13 -11.13
C PHE A 2 -0.28 2.56 -11.15
N ASP A 3 -0.43 3.18 -12.33
CA ASP A 3 -1.01 4.53 -12.48
C ASP A 3 -2.45 4.70 -11.95
N ASN A 4 -3.15 3.59 -11.70
CA ASN A 4 -4.49 3.61 -11.13
C ASN A 4 -4.48 3.77 -9.60
N ILE A 5 -3.32 3.59 -8.95
CA ILE A 5 -3.15 3.81 -7.52
C ILE A 5 -3.19 5.32 -7.25
N LYS A 6 -4.02 5.72 -6.30
CA LYS A 6 -4.12 7.11 -5.87
C LYS A 6 -3.17 7.37 -4.72
N PHE A 7 -2.18 8.21 -4.99
CA PHE A 7 -1.19 8.65 -4.01
C PHE A 7 -1.51 10.07 -3.56
N HIS A 8 -1.36 10.29 -2.26
CA HIS A 8 -1.54 11.54 -1.56
C HIS A 8 -0.24 11.93 -0.90
N ARG A 9 -0.15 13.16 -0.40
CA ARG A 9 0.99 13.58 0.40
C ARG A 9 1.06 12.72 1.66
N HIS A 10 2.24 12.20 1.98
CA HIS A 10 2.42 11.43 3.21
C HIS A 10 2.19 12.35 4.43
N PRO A 11 1.41 11.93 5.43
CA PRO A 11 0.95 12.81 6.52
C PRO A 11 2.10 13.34 7.38
N SER A 12 3.10 12.50 7.62
CA SER A 12 4.27 12.84 8.46
C SER A 12 5.52 13.18 7.65
N ASP A 13 5.46 13.04 6.32
CA ASP A 13 6.60 13.30 5.44
C ASP A 13 6.16 14.19 4.29
N THR A 14 6.49 15.46 4.43
CA THR A 14 6.08 16.51 3.49
C THR A 14 6.65 16.35 2.08
N LYS A 15 7.66 15.48 1.88
CA LYS A 15 8.26 15.14 0.58
C LYS A 15 7.88 13.75 0.09
N GLY A 16 7.23 12.95 0.93
CA GLY A 16 6.77 11.61 0.60
C GLY A 16 5.34 11.59 0.04
N LYS A 17 5.00 10.46 -0.57
CA LYS A 17 3.63 10.13 -0.99
C LYS A 17 3.19 8.80 -0.43
N GLN A 18 1.89 8.67 -0.18
CA GLN A 18 1.26 7.47 0.37
C GLN A 18 -0.02 7.11 -0.38
N ALA A 19 -0.28 5.82 -0.57
CA ALA A 19 -1.57 5.30 -0.98
C ALA A 19 -2.08 4.30 0.08
N ILE A 20 -3.39 4.29 0.33
CA ILE A 20 -4.03 3.33 1.22
C ILE A 20 -5.03 2.48 0.42
N ILE A 21 -4.87 1.16 0.50
CA ILE A 21 -5.80 0.21 -0.12
C ILE A 21 -6.49 -0.59 0.97
N ASP A 22 -7.80 -0.46 1.03
CA ASP A 22 -8.64 -1.22 1.96
C ASP A 22 -9.02 -2.56 1.33
N PHE A 23 -8.70 -3.63 2.06
CA PHE A 23 -9.26 -4.97 1.88
C PHE A 23 -10.25 -5.24 3.01
N VAL A 24 -10.99 -6.35 2.95
CA VAL A 24 -12.05 -6.64 3.94
C VAL A 24 -11.49 -6.70 5.36
N ASP A 25 -10.47 -7.51 5.59
CA ASP A 25 -9.86 -7.73 6.92
C ASP A 25 -8.49 -7.07 7.08
N TYR A 26 -8.02 -6.36 6.04
CA TYR A 26 -6.68 -5.80 5.99
C TYR A 26 -6.66 -4.41 5.38
N LYS A 27 -5.63 -3.64 5.73
CA LYS A 27 -5.29 -2.40 5.05
C LYS A 27 -3.85 -2.47 4.57
N MET A 28 -3.63 -2.08 3.32
CA MET A 28 -2.29 -1.96 2.75
C MET A 28 -1.91 -0.48 2.68
N SER A 29 -0.74 -0.14 3.21
CA SER A 29 -0.12 1.17 3.04
C SER A 29 1.05 1.06 2.09
N ILE A 30 1.04 1.90 1.04
CA ILE A 30 2.12 1.99 0.05
C ILE A 30 2.76 3.37 0.22
N VAL A 31 4.04 3.43 0.56
CA VAL A 31 4.77 4.69 0.79
C VAL A 31 5.93 4.81 -0.17
N CYS A 32 6.19 6.02 -0.64
CA CYS A 32 7.42 6.40 -1.33
C CYS A 32 7.88 7.72 -0.74
N SER A 33 9.01 7.71 -0.01
CA SER A 33 9.59 8.93 0.53
C SER A 33 11.11 8.93 0.43
N ALA A 34 11.75 10.08 0.20
CA ALA A 34 13.20 10.23 0.30
C ALA A 34 13.77 9.79 1.66
N SER A 35 12.96 9.76 2.73
CA SER A 35 13.33 9.23 4.05
C SER A 35 13.11 7.71 4.22
N SER A 36 12.46 7.05 3.26
CA SER A 36 12.18 5.61 3.23
C SER A 36 13.29 4.85 2.50
N TYR A 37 13.39 3.53 2.70
CA TYR A 37 14.34 2.65 2.03
C TYR A 37 14.22 2.78 0.50
N GLY A 38 15.12 3.55 -0.09
CA GLY A 38 15.24 3.70 -1.54
C GLY A 38 14.38 4.76 -2.19
N GLY A 39 13.69 5.63 -1.44
CA GLY A 39 12.83 6.64 -2.08
C GLY A 39 13.56 7.77 -2.80
N GLU A 40 14.84 8.03 -2.50
CA GLU A 40 15.70 8.85 -3.39
C GLU A 40 15.89 8.21 -4.78
N LYS A 41 15.66 6.89 -4.89
CA LYS A 41 15.67 6.13 -6.15
C LYS A 41 14.26 5.87 -6.70
N GLY A 42 13.22 6.47 -6.10
CA GLY A 42 11.83 6.29 -6.50
C GLY A 42 11.24 4.92 -6.16
N LEU A 43 11.78 4.25 -5.13
CA LEU A 43 11.30 2.94 -4.68
C LEU A 43 10.23 3.07 -3.59
N TYR A 44 9.43 2.02 -3.48
CA TYR A 44 8.26 1.96 -2.62
C TYR A 44 8.45 0.98 -1.46
N GLU A 45 7.68 1.20 -0.41
CA GLU A 45 7.52 0.32 0.74
C GLU A 45 6.06 -0.04 0.93
N ILE A 46 5.80 -1.27 1.36
CA ILE A 46 4.47 -1.78 1.66
C ILE A 46 4.43 -2.31 3.09
N ALA A 47 3.43 -1.84 3.85
CA ALA A 47 3.05 -2.40 5.14
C ALA A 47 1.60 -2.90 5.09
N ILE A 48 1.32 -4.01 5.78
CA ILE A 48 -0.04 -4.53 5.94
C ILE A 48 -0.46 -4.40 7.40
N PHE A 49 -1.68 -3.92 7.58
CA PHE A 49 -2.35 -3.81 8.87
C PHE A 49 -3.58 -4.71 8.90
N ASP A 50 -3.92 -5.26 10.06
CA ASP A 50 -5.23 -5.87 10.26
C ASP A 50 -6.32 -4.80 10.47
N LYS A 51 -7.55 -5.27 10.71
CA LYS A 51 -8.72 -4.46 11.02
C LYS A 51 -8.56 -3.59 12.29
N ASP A 52 -7.69 -4.00 13.21
CA ASP A 52 -7.45 -3.32 14.48
C ASP A 52 -6.33 -2.27 14.34
N GLY A 53 -5.65 -2.26 13.19
CA GLY A 53 -4.60 -1.30 12.85
C GLY A 53 -3.20 -1.77 13.23
N GLU A 54 -3.04 -3.03 13.60
CA GLU A 54 -1.76 -3.62 13.98
C GLU A 54 -1.02 -4.16 12.76
N PHE A 55 0.32 -4.07 12.77
CA PHE A 55 1.15 -4.63 11.70
C PHE A 55 1.01 -6.15 11.64
N VAL A 56 0.84 -6.69 10.44
CA VAL A 56 0.71 -8.14 10.23
C VAL A 56 1.78 -8.65 9.28
N ASP A 57 2.41 -9.75 9.66
CA ASP A 57 3.18 -10.58 8.74
C ASP A 57 2.24 -11.46 7.91
N LEU A 58 2.25 -11.25 6.59
CA LEU A 58 1.48 -12.02 5.63
C LEU A 58 2.46 -12.74 4.72
N LYS A 59 2.54 -14.06 4.93
CA LYS A 59 3.39 -14.96 4.16
C LYS A 59 3.24 -14.71 2.67
N GLY A 60 4.35 -14.35 2.01
CA GLY A 60 4.41 -14.09 0.57
C GLY A 60 4.28 -12.61 0.19
N ILE A 61 4.07 -11.73 1.17
CA ILE A 61 4.11 -10.27 1.03
C ILE A 61 5.19 -9.69 1.95
N THR A 62 5.11 -9.98 3.25
CA THR A 62 6.08 -9.60 4.27
C THR A 62 6.79 -10.86 4.79
N ASN A 63 7.82 -10.68 5.62
CA ASN A 63 8.59 -11.77 6.22
C ASN A 63 8.43 -11.75 7.75
N GLN A 64 8.61 -12.91 8.40
CA GLN A 64 8.39 -13.10 9.85
C GLN A 64 9.12 -12.11 10.77
N ASP A 65 10.25 -11.57 10.33
CA ASP A 65 11.04 -10.59 11.09
C ASP A 65 10.99 -9.17 10.49
N ASN A 66 10.18 -8.97 9.44
CA ASN A 66 10.02 -7.68 8.76
C ASN A 66 8.59 -7.49 8.22
N THR A 67 7.79 -6.73 8.97
CA THR A 67 6.41 -6.38 8.63
C THR A 67 6.29 -5.30 7.54
N VAL A 68 7.41 -4.83 7.01
CA VAL A 68 7.48 -3.84 5.92
C VAL A 68 8.33 -4.37 4.77
N GLN A 69 7.73 -4.52 3.60
CA GLN A 69 8.46 -4.88 2.39
C GLN A 69 8.92 -3.62 1.65
N GLY A 70 10.23 -3.37 1.63
CA GLY A 70 10.83 -2.20 0.98
C GLY A 70 11.55 -2.50 -0.33
N TRP A 71 12.16 -1.46 -0.90
CA TRP A 71 12.94 -1.50 -2.16
C TRP A 71 12.14 -1.94 -3.39
N LEU A 72 10.83 -1.69 -3.41
CA LEU A 72 9.92 -2.15 -4.45
C LEU A 72 9.87 -1.18 -5.64
N ARG A 73 9.88 -1.74 -6.85
CA ARG A 73 9.51 -1.04 -8.08
C ARG A 73 8.00 -1.08 -8.30
N GLU A 74 7.52 -0.28 -9.25
CA GLU A 74 6.09 -0.14 -9.55
C GLU A 74 5.41 -1.47 -9.94
N ASP A 75 6.11 -2.33 -10.69
CA ASP A 75 5.65 -3.65 -11.06
C ASP A 75 5.58 -4.59 -9.85
N GLU A 76 6.57 -4.54 -8.95
CA GLU A 76 6.57 -5.32 -7.71
C GLU A 76 5.45 -4.88 -6.76
N VAL A 77 5.14 -3.58 -6.70
CA VAL A 77 3.97 -3.06 -5.97
C VAL A 77 2.68 -3.66 -6.53
N VAL A 78 2.53 -3.67 -7.86
CA VAL A 78 1.34 -4.26 -8.51
C VAL A 78 1.22 -5.75 -8.20
N LEU A 79 2.31 -6.51 -8.28
CA LEU A 79 2.32 -7.94 -7.96
C LEU A 79 1.90 -8.21 -6.50
N ILE A 80 2.29 -7.34 -5.57
CA ILE A 80 1.88 -7.47 -4.17
C ILE A 80 0.39 -7.15 -3.98
N ILE A 81 -0.15 -6.15 -4.68
CA ILE A 81 -1.60 -5.87 -4.67
C ILE A 81 -2.38 -7.06 -5.24
N GLU A 82 -1.89 -7.69 -6.30
CA GLU A 82 -2.49 -8.89 -6.89
C GLU A 82 -2.50 -10.05 -5.89
N LYS A 83 -1.38 -10.30 -5.18
CA LYS A 83 -1.34 -11.29 -4.10
C LYS A 83 -2.34 -11.01 -2.98
N MET A 84 -2.49 -9.75 -2.57
CA MET A 84 -3.53 -9.40 -1.60
C MET A 84 -4.93 -9.69 -2.12
N CYS A 85 -5.19 -9.40 -3.40
CA CYS A 85 -6.46 -9.74 -4.03
C CYS A 85 -6.71 -11.26 -4.03
N GLU A 86 -5.69 -12.08 -4.28
CA GLU A 86 -5.78 -13.54 -4.21
C GLU A 86 -6.06 -14.07 -2.80
N ILE A 87 -5.38 -13.51 -1.79
CA ILE A 87 -5.55 -13.87 -0.37
C ILE A 87 -6.96 -13.51 0.10
N THR A 88 -7.41 -12.29 -0.23
CA THR A 88 -8.67 -11.72 0.26
C THR A 88 -9.87 -11.99 -0.65
N LYS A 89 -9.66 -12.67 -1.78
CA LYS A 89 -10.67 -12.94 -2.81
C LYS A 89 -11.35 -11.66 -3.32
N ALA A 90 -10.56 -10.61 -3.52
CA ALA A 90 -11.01 -9.32 -4.02
C ALA A 90 -10.72 -9.14 -5.52
N ASP A 91 -11.51 -8.32 -6.19
CA ASP A 91 -11.21 -7.86 -7.55
C ASP A 91 -10.33 -6.61 -7.48
N ILE A 92 -9.18 -6.65 -8.17
CA ILE A 92 -8.19 -5.58 -8.14
C ILE A 92 -8.72 -4.24 -8.64
N ARG A 93 -9.63 -4.23 -9.63
CA ARG A 93 -10.23 -3.00 -10.14
C ARG A 93 -11.18 -2.41 -9.10
N LEU A 94 -11.94 -3.26 -8.40
CA LEU A 94 -12.85 -2.80 -7.35
C LEU A 94 -12.12 -2.21 -6.15
N VAL A 95 -11.02 -2.82 -5.68
CA VAL A 95 -10.27 -2.28 -4.54
C VAL A 95 -9.62 -0.93 -4.87
N LEU A 96 -8.99 -0.81 -6.05
CA LEU A 96 -8.38 0.45 -6.49
C LEU A 96 -9.43 1.56 -6.69
N LEU A 97 -10.60 1.21 -7.24
CA LEU A 97 -11.70 2.16 -7.42
C LEU A 97 -12.24 2.66 -6.07
N ARG A 98 -12.43 1.75 -5.10
CA ARG A 98 -12.93 2.09 -3.76
C ARG A 98 -11.97 3.02 -3.02
N SER A 99 -10.66 2.72 -3.06
CA SER A 99 -9.63 3.60 -2.49
C SER A 99 -9.72 5.02 -3.04
N ALA A 100 -9.78 5.16 -4.36
CA ALA A 100 -9.87 6.47 -5.03
C ALA A 100 -11.13 7.29 -4.67
N PHE A 101 -12.22 6.62 -4.25
CA PHE A 101 -13.47 7.30 -3.86
C PHE A 101 -13.56 7.63 -2.38
N LYS A 102 -12.87 6.89 -1.52
CA LYS A 102 -12.90 7.10 -0.06
C LYS A 102 -12.27 8.44 0.30
N GLU A 103 -11.18 8.81 -0.37
CA GLU A 103 -10.48 10.08 -0.20
C GLU A 103 -11.37 11.31 -0.45
N LYS A 104 -12.25 11.28 -1.47
CA LYS A 104 -13.17 12.39 -1.75
C LYS A 104 -14.21 12.66 -0.66
N ARG A 105 -14.35 11.77 0.33
CA ARG A 105 -15.27 11.97 1.47
C ARG A 105 -14.57 12.58 2.68
N ASP A 106 -13.28 12.30 2.88
CA ASP A 106 -12.52 12.83 4.02
C ASP A 106 -12.00 14.26 3.77
N ASP A 107 -11.99 14.72 2.51
CA ASP A 107 -11.67 16.11 2.12
C ASP A 107 -12.88 17.10 2.21
N ARG A 108 -14.01 16.70 2.83
CA ARG A 108 -15.23 17.52 2.96
C ARG A 108 -15.62 17.83 4.40
#